data_AF-A0A8J7PLZ9-F1
#
_entry.id   AF-A0A8J7PLZ9-F1
#
_cell.length_a   1.000
_cell.length_b   1.000
_cell.length_c   1.000
_cell.angle_alpha   90.00
_cell.angle_beta   90.00
_cell.angle_gamma   90.00
#
_symmetry.space_group_name_H-M   'P 1'
#
loop_
_entity.id
_entity.type
_entity.pdbx_description
1 polymer ?
#
loop_
_entity_poly.entity_id
_entity_poly.type
_entity_poly.pdbx_seq_one_letter_code
_entity_poly.pdbx_strand_id
1 'polypeptide(L)'
;MRTVGHIITSAGVGAASYLVYKSRKAAVASFLAGFLIDLDHIVDYVRAHGWKLDWGRFSEAAHEKYSGKLYLPLHSYELLALFFLFFKGPTRQPYRVGITVSILTHLLLDQRCNPSRKAGTYFLAHRISKRFNANEILCSDYSRHKH
;
A
#
# COMPACT_ATOMS: atom_id res chain seq x y z
N MET A 1 -2.24 1.64 9.02
CA MET A 1 -3.48 1.09 9.62
C MET A 1 -3.30 -0.43 9.77
N ARG A 2 -4.07 -1.15 10.60
CA ARG A 2 -3.93 -2.62 10.67
C ARG A 2 -4.64 -3.30 9.48
N THR A 3 -4.19 -4.50 9.09
CA THR A 3 -4.73 -5.28 7.94
C THR A 3 -6.25 -5.38 7.91
N VAL A 4 -6.90 -5.55 9.07
CA VAL A 4 -8.38 -5.60 9.16
C VAL A 4 -9.03 -4.31 8.66
N GLY A 5 -8.44 -3.15 8.97
CA GLY A 5 -8.92 -1.86 8.46
C GLY A 5 -8.82 -1.79 6.93
N HIS A 6 -7.73 -2.27 6.35
CA HIS A 6 -7.53 -2.29 4.89
C HIS A 6 -8.54 -3.21 4.20
N ILE A 7 -8.87 -4.36 4.80
CA ILE A 7 -9.91 -5.27 4.31
C ILE A 7 -11.28 -4.58 4.33
N ILE A 8 -11.67 -3.97 5.46
CA ILE A 8 -12.97 -3.30 5.60
C ILE A 8 -13.09 -2.15 4.61
N THR A 9 -12.07 -1.29 4.51
CA THR A 9 -12.04 -0.19 3.55
C THR A 9 -12.14 -0.70 2.12
N SER A 10 -11.34 -1.70 1.75
CA SER A 10 -11.36 -2.26 0.39
C SER A 10 -12.70 -2.91 0.05
N ALA A 11 -13.35 -3.55 1.03
CA ALA A 11 -14.68 -4.12 0.86
C ALA A 11 -15.73 -3.02 0.64
N GLY A 12 -15.63 -1.92 1.40
CA GLY A 12 -16.47 -0.73 1.21
C GLY A 12 -16.32 -0.12 -0.18
N VAL A 13 -15.08 0.05 -0.67
CA VAL A 13 -14.83 0.55 -2.02
C VAL A 13 -15.33 -0.44 -3.09
N GLY A 14 -15.12 -1.75 -2.89
CA GLY A 14 -15.66 -2.78 -3.78
C GLY A 14 -17.19 -2.73 -3.88
N ALA A 15 -17.88 -2.59 -2.74
CA ALA A 15 -19.33 -2.43 -2.69
C ALA A 15 -19.79 -1.15 -3.41
N ALA A 16 -19.14 -0.01 -3.14
CA ALA A 16 -19.44 1.25 -3.82
C ALA A 16 -19.23 1.14 -5.35
N SER A 17 -18.14 0.49 -5.78
CA SER A 17 -17.86 0.21 -7.19
C SER A 17 -18.97 -0.62 -7.84
N TYR A 18 -19.48 -1.65 -7.14
CA TYR A 18 -20.63 -2.42 -7.62
C TYR A 18 -21.89 -1.56 -7.73
N LEU A 19 -22.17 -0.71 -6.74
CA LEU A 19 -23.37 0.13 -6.74
C LEU A 19 -23.39 1.11 -7.91
N VAL A 20 -22.24 1.69 -8.26
CA VAL A 20 -22.08 2.66 -9.36
C VAL A 20 -22.08 1.97 -10.72
N TYR A 21 -21.28 0.93 -10.91
CA TYR A 21 -21.03 0.34 -12.24
C TYR A 21 -21.82 -0.94 -12.53
N LYS A 22 -22.50 -1.50 -11.52
CA LYS A 22 -23.25 -2.77 -11.60
C LYS A 22 -22.43 -3.97 -12.11
N SER A 23 -21.09 -3.89 -12.02
CA SER A 23 -20.17 -4.91 -12.50
C SER A 23 -19.55 -5.68 -11.32
N ARG A 24 -19.97 -6.93 -11.14
CA ARG A 24 -19.42 -7.82 -10.09
C ARG A 24 -17.91 -8.02 -10.24
N LYS A 25 -17.44 -8.18 -11.48
CA LYS A 25 -16.02 -8.37 -11.79
C LYS A 25 -15.19 -7.15 -11.38
N ALA A 26 -15.65 -5.94 -11.68
CA ALA A 26 -14.95 -4.72 -11.30
C ALA A 26 -14.96 -4.51 -9.78
N ALA A 27 -16.07 -4.82 -9.11
CA ALA A 27 -16.18 -4.76 -7.66
C ALA A 27 -15.19 -5.69 -6.95
N VAL A 28 -15.14 -6.97 -7.36
CA VAL A 28 -14.19 -7.95 -6.83
C VAL A 28 -12.75 -7.51 -7.12
N ALA A 29 -12.46 -7.04 -8.33
CA ALA A 29 -11.13 -6.55 -8.68
C ALA A 29 -10.72 -5.34 -7.83
N SER A 30 -11.65 -4.42 -7.54
CA SER A 30 -11.39 -3.26 -6.67
C SER A 30 -11.05 -3.71 -5.25
N PHE A 31 -11.85 -4.61 -4.68
CA PHE A 31 -11.60 -5.19 -3.36
C PHE A 31 -10.25 -5.89 -3.29
N LEU A 32 -9.99 -6.82 -4.23
CA LEU A 32 -8.75 -7.59 -4.25
C LEU A 32 -7.54 -6.70 -4.43
N ALA A 33 -7.60 -5.68 -5.30
CA ALA A 33 -6.47 -4.77 -5.49
C ALA A 33 -6.15 -3.96 -4.22
N GLY A 34 -7.17 -3.47 -3.50
CA GLY A 34 -6.95 -2.75 -2.24
C GLY A 34 -6.48 -3.63 -1.09
N PHE A 35 -6.88 -4.90 -1.05
CA PHE A 35 -6.46 -5.85 -0.02
C PHE A 35 -5.07 -6.43 -0.29
N LEU A 36 -4.81 -6.85 -1.53
CA LEU A 36 -3.58 -7.57 -1.90
C LEU A 36 -2.38 -6.63 -2.10
N ILE A 37 -2.56 -5.32 -2.11
CA ILE A 37 -1.44 -4.38 -2.19
C ILE A 37 -0.47 -4.54 -1.02
N ASP A 38 -0.97 -4.91 0.16
CA ASP A 38 -0.19 -5.20 1.37
C ASP A 38 0.77 -6.38 1.21
N LEU A 39 0.61 -7.21 0.19
CA LEU A 39 1.54 -8.32 -0.05
C LEU A 39 2.95 -7.84 -0.41
N ASP A 40 3.13 -6.57 -0.80
CA ASP A 40 4.46 -6.03 -1.06
C ASP A 40 5.32 -5.88 0.22
N HIS A 41 4.69 -5.88 1.40
CA HIS A 41 5.39 -5.97 2.70
C HIS A 41 6.19 -7.27 2.84
N ILE A 42 5.89 -8.31 2.05
CA ILE A 42 6.70 -9.53 1.99
C ILE A 42 8.14 -9.19 1.58
N VAL A 43 8.35 -8.19 0.71
CA VAL A 43 9.70 -7.76 0.31
C VAL A 43 10.46 -7.21 1.50
N ASP A 44 9.83 -6.32 2.27
CA ASP A 44 10.43 -5.73 3.46
C ASP A 44 10.64 -6.78 4.57
N TYR A 45 9.69 -7.70 4.75
CA TYR A 45 9.79 -8.83 5.67
C TYR A 45 10.99 -9.72 5.35
N VAL A 46 11.09 -10.20 4.11
CA VAL A 46 12.18 -11.08 3.68
C VAL A 46 13.52 -10.37 3.82
N ARG A 47 13.56 -9.06 3.58
CA ARG A 47 14.79 -8.29 3.73
C ARG A 47 15.22 -8.12 5.19
N ALA A 48 14.27 -8.05 6.12
CA ALA A 48 14.50 -7.89 7.56
C ALA A 48 14.77 -9.23 8.28
N HIS A 49 14.06 -10.29 7.90
CA HIS A 49 14.00 -11.54 8.67
C HIS A 49 14.38 -12.78 7.85
N GLY A 50 14.59 -12.65 6.54
CA GLY A 50 14.83 -13.76 5.62
C GLY A 50 13.55 -14.48 5.21
N TRP A 51 13.69 -15.63 4.54
CA TRP A 51 12.57 -16.38 3.97
C TRP A 51 11.73 -17.20 4.96
N LYS A 52 12.16 -17.30 6.22
CA LYS A 52 11.41 -18.03 7.24
C LYS A 52 10.19 -17.21 7.64
N LEU A 53 9.00 -17.71 7.34
CA LEU A 53 7.75 -17.05 7.67
C LEU A 53 7.46 -17.18 9.18
N ASP A 54 7.36 -16.04 9.85
CA ASP A 54 6.93 -15.89 11.24
C ASP A 54 5.77 -14.90 11.20
N TRP A 55 4.56 -15.42 11.48
CA TRP A 55 3.34 -14.62 11.40
C TRP A 55 3.32 -13.49 12.44
N GLY A 56 3.89 -13.71 13.62
CA GLY A 56 3.97 -12.69 14.66
C GLY A 56 4.77 -11.49 14.17
N ARG A 57 5.95 -11.75 13.59
CA ARG A 57 6.80 -10.71 12.99
C ARG A 57 6.16 -10.08 11.77
N PHE A 58 5.60 -10.88 10.86
CA PHE A 58 4.96 -10.38 9.63
C PHE A 58 3.82 -9.41 9.96
N SER A 59 2.99 -9.74 10.95
CA SER A 59 1.85 -8.92 11.36
C SER A 59 2.24 -7.57 12.00
N GLU A 60 3.50 -7.41 12.44
CA GLU A 60 3.99 -6.12 12.95
C GLU A 60 4.01 -5.05 11.86
N ALA A 61 4.21 -5.44 10.59
CA ALA A 61 4.28 -4.56 9.43
C ALA A 61 5.23 -3.35 9.59
N ALA A 62 6.25 -3.48 10.44
CA ALA A 62 7.26 -2.46 10.75
C ALA A 62 8.70 -2.96 10.49
N HIS A 63 8.87 -3.75 9.42
CA HIS A 63 10.12 -4.44 9.09
C HIS A 63 11.30 -3.50 8.85
N GLU A 64 11.03 -2.26 8.45
CA GLU A 64 12.03 -1.23 8.27
C GLU A 64 12.81 -0.94 9.56
N LYS A 65 12.25 -1.18 10.74
CA LYS A 65 12.95 -1.01 12.03
C LYS A 65 14.14 -1.97 12.16
N TYR A 66 14.02 -3.15 11.56
CA TYR A 66 15.04 -4.20 11.62
C TYR A 66 16.03 -4.10 10.47
N SER A 67 15.55 -3.87 9.25
CA SER A 67 16.40 -3.80 8.05
C SER A 67 17.06 -2.42 7.84
N GLY A 68 16.51 -1.36 8.46
CA GLY A 68 16.86 0.03 8.19
C GLY A 68 16.42 0.51 6.79
N LYS A 69 15.63 -0.29 6.07
CA LYS A 69 15.21 -0.05 4.69
C LYS A 69 13.70 -0.15 4.54
N LEU A 70 13.13 0.67 3.66
CA LEU A 70 11.70 0.70 3.35
C LEU A 70 11.48 0.62 1.83
N TYR A 71 11.05 -0.53 1.32
CA TYR A 71 10.94 -0.83 -0.11
C TYR A 71 9.54 -0.65 -0.69
N LEU A 72 8.49 -1.25 -0.09
CA LEU A 72 7.07 -1.24 -0.49
C LEU A 72 6.79 -0.89 -1.97
N PRO A 73 7.19 -1.72 -2.94
CA PRO A 73 7.18 -1.35 -4.36
C PRO A 73 5.78 -1.05 -4.91
N LEU A 74 4.73 -1.68 -4.38
CA LEU A 74 3.35 -1.47 -4.84
C LEU A 74 2.72 -0.23 -4.20
N HIS A 75 3.15 0.15 -3.00
CA HIS A 75 2.74 1.38 -2.33
C HIS A 75 3.35 2.64 -2.98
N SER A 76 2.99 2.90 -4.24
CA SER A 76 3.53 3.97 -5.07
C SER A 76 2.41 4.74 -5.75
N TYR A 77 2.39 6.07 -5.53
CA TYR A 77 1.50 6.96 -6.28
C TYR A 77 1.85 6.95 -7.77
N GLU A 78 3.11 6.78 -8.13
CA GLU A 78 3.56 6.68 -9.52
C GLU A 78 2.97 5.42 -10.19
N LEU A 79 3.05 4.26 -9.56
CA LEU A 79 2.49 3.02 -10.11
C LEU A 79 0.96 3.11 -10.26
N LEU A 80 0.30 3.71 -9.27
CA LEU A 80 -1.14 3.99 -9.31
C LEU A 80 -1.50 4.92 -10.49
N ALA A 81 -0.73 5.99 -10.69
CA ALA A 81 -0.93 6.92 -11.80
C ALA A 81 -0.71 6.23 -13.15
N LEU A 82 0.34 5.42 -13.29
CA LEU A 82 0.59 4.62 -14.50
C LEU A 82 -0.57 3.66 -14.78
N PHE A 83 -1.05 2.94 -13.76
CA PHE A 83 -2.23 2.08 -13.89
C PHE A 83 -3.45 2.86 -14.41
N PHE A 84 -3.77 4.00 -13.81
CA PHE A 84 -4.90 4.82 -14.21
C PHE A 84 -4.76 5.34 -15.66
N LEU A 85 -3.55 5.74 -16.06
CA LEU A 85 -3.28 6.28 -17.39
C LEU A 85 -3.28 5.22 -18.50
N PHE A 86 -2.83 3.99 -18.23
CA PHE A 86 -2.77 2.94 -19.25
C PHE A 86 -4.09 2.19 -19.43
N PHE A 87 -4.94 2.09 -18.39
CA PHE A 87 -6.19 1.33 -18.45
C PHE A 87 -7.40 2.17 -18.92
N LYS A 88 -7.23 2.99 -19.96
CA LYS A 88 -8.29 3.83 -20.54
C LYS A 88 -9.30 3.02 -21.38
N GLY A 89 -10.49 3.60 -21.56
CA GLY A 89 -11.57 3.07 -22.39
C GLY A 89 -12.86 2.83 -21.60
N PRO A 90 -14.04 2.91 -22.25
CA PRO A 90 -15.33 2.79 -21.57
C PRO A 90 -15.54 1.42 -20.93
N THR A 91 -15.12 0.34 -21.58
CA THR A 91 -15.24 -1.04 -21.06
C THR A 91 -14.34 -1.28 -19.84
N ARG A 92 -13.21 -0.58 -19.74
CA ARG A 92 -12.23 -0.70 -18.65
C ARG A 92 -12.50 0.29 -17.52
N GLN A 93 -13.32 1.32 -17.74
CA GLN A 93 -13.60 2.37 -16.78
C GLN A 93 -13.97 1.85 -15.38
N PRO A 94 -14.86 0.83 -15.23
CA PRO A 94 -15.22 0.33 -13.90
C PRO A 94 -14.01 -0.22 -13.13
N TYR A 95 -13.13 -0.97 -13.80
CA TYR A 95 -11.91 -1.52 -13.20
C TYR A 95 -10.91 -0.41 -12.90
N ARG A 96 -10.66 0.46 -13.87
CA ARG A 96 -9.71 1.56 -13.74
C ARG A 96 -10.08 2.44 -12.54
N VAL A 97 -11.32 2.90 -12.46
CA VAL A 97 -11.75 3.80 -11.38
C VAL A 97 -11.82 3.04 -10.05
N GLY A 98 -12.47 1.87 -10.01
CA GLY A 98 -12.65 1.12 -8.77
C GLY A 98 -11.33 0.68 -8.12
N ILE A 99 -10.40 0.11 -8.90
CA ILE A 99 -9.06 -0.25 -8.41
C ILE A 99 -8.30 0.99 -7.96
N THR A 100 -8.35 2.08 -8.74
CA THR A 100 -7.62 3.31 -8.39
C THR A 100 -8.12 3.90 -7.09
N VAL A 101 -9.44 3.99 -6.90
CA VAL A 101 -10.03 4.49 -5.65
C VAL A 101 -9.68 3.57 -4.48
N SER A 102 -9.68 2.25 -4.69
CA SER A 102 -9.37 1.30 -3.62
C SER A 102 -7.93 1.45 -3.14
N ILE A 103 -6.97 1.47 -4.07
CA ILE A 103 -5.55 1.66 -3.75
C ILE A 103 -5.31 3.07 -3.20
N LEU A 104 -5.90 4.11 -3.79
CA LEU A 104 -5.71 5.48 -3.31
C LEU A 104 -6.20 5.63 -1.86
N THR A 105 -7.40 5.10 -1.57
CA THR A 105 -7.95 5.14 -0.21
C THR A 105 -7.06 4.36 0.75
N HIS A 106 -6.55 3.20 0.31
CA HIS A 106 -5.59 2.42 1.07
C HIS A 106 -4.35 3.27 1.44
N LEU A 107 -3.69 3.88 0.46
CA LEU A 107 -2.48 4.69 0.67
C LEU A 107 -2.75 5.89 1.58
N LEU A 108 -3.86 6.61 1.37
CA LEU A 108 -4.21 7.78 2.17
C LEU A 108 -4.49 7.41 3.63
N LEU A 109 -5.21 6.32 3.87
CA LEU A 109 -5.46 5.83 5.22
C LEU A 109 -4.18 5.31 5.87
N ASP A 110 -3.32 4.63 5.12
CA ASP A 110 -2.04 4.18 5.69
C ASP A 110 -1.16 5.37 6.09
N GLN A 111 -1.08 6.41 5.25
CA GLN A 111 -0.38 7.65 5.56
C GLN A 111 -0.94 8.37 6.79
N ARG A 112 -2.27 8.41 6.92
CA ARG A 112 -2.96 9.12 8.00
C ARG A 112 -2.89 8.38 9.33
N CYS A 113 -2.99 7.05 9.29
CA CYS A 113 -3.01 6.23 10.50
C CYS A 113 -1.62 5.85 11.01
N ASN A 114 -0.56 6.07 10.22
CA ASN A 114 0.81 5.80 10.62
C ASN A 114 1.60 7.13 10.76
N PRO A 115 1.79 7.65 11.99
CA PRO A 115 2.39 8.97 12.20
C PRO A 115 3.86 9.08 11.75
N SER A 116 4.55 7.95 11.57
CA SER A 116 5.92 7.93 11.05
C SER A 116 6.01 8.20 9.54
N ARG A 117 4.90 8.08 8.79
CA ARG A 117 4.84 8.21 7.33
C ARG A 117 4.71 9.68 6.94
N LYS A 118 5.60 10.15 6.07
CA LYS A 118 5.56 11.49 5.47
C LYS A 118 4.77 11.46 4.17
N ALA A 119 4.40 12.64 3.67
CA ALA A 119 3.80 12.77 2.33
C ALA A 119 4.67 12.15 1.22
N GLY A 120 6.00 12.23 1.35
CA GLY A 120 6.95 11.64 0.41
C GLY A 120 7.09 10.12 0.49
N THR A 121 6.57 9.45 1.53
CA THR A 121 6.89 8.05 1.82
C THR A 121 6.41 7.10 0.72
N TYR A 122 5.23 7.33 0.15
CA TYR A 122 4.67 6.49 -0.92
C TYR A 122 5.01 6.98 -2.34
N PHE A 123 6.00 7.88 -2.47
CA PHE A 123 6.60 8.15 -3.78
C PHE A 123 7.77 7.19 -3.98
N LEU A 124 7.68 6.32 -4.96
CA LEU A 124 8.75 5.38 -5.30
C LEU A 124 10.02 6.12 -5.72
N ALA A 125 9.90 7.19 -6.51
CA ALA A 125 11.04 8.01 -6.91
C ALA A 125 11.74 8.64 -5.70
N HIS A 126 10.95 9.10 -4.71
CA HIS A 126 11.48 9.61 -3.46
C HIS A 126 12.29 8.54 -2.71
N ARG A 127 11.74 7.33 -2.54
CA ARG A 127 12.44 6.23 -1.87
C ARG A 127 13.71 5.79 -2.60
N ILE A 128 13.67 5.72 -3.94
CA ILE A 128 14.85 5.43 -4.77
C ILE A 128 15.94 6.50 -4.55
N SER A 129 15.58 7.78 -4.58
CA SER A 129 16.53 8.89 -4.37
C SER A 129 17.21 8.83 -3.00
N LYS A 130 16.51 8.28 -1.99
CA LYS A 130 16.99 8.05 -0.63
C LYS A 130 17.60 6.65 -0.42
N ARG A 131 17.83 5.89 -1.51
CA ARG A 131 18.36 4.52 -1.48
C ARG A 131 17.62 3.62 -0.48
N PHE A 132 16.32 3.83 -0.38
CA PHE A 132 15.40 3.16 0.53
C PHE A 132 15.75 3.32 2.02
N ASN A 133 16.57 4.30 2.42
CA ASN A 133 16.96 4.51 3.82
C ASN A 133 15.77 4.99 4.68
N ALA A 134 15.30 4.14 5.58
CA ALA A 134 14.11 4.41 6.39
C ALA A 134 14.27 5.67 7.27
N ASN A 135 15.48 5.95 7.77
CA ASN A 135 15.75 7.14 8.59
C ASN A 135 15.60 8.46 7.82
N GLU A 136 15.80 8.44 6.50
CA GLU A 136 15.63 9.61 5.64
C GLU A 136 14.18 9.76 5.15
N ILE A 137 13.49 8.63 4.95
CA ILE A 137 12.13 8.56 4.40
C ILE A 137 11.07 8.84 5.47
N LEU A 138 11.28 8.39 6.72
CA LEU A 138 10.31 8.48 7.81
C LEU A 138 10.59 9.67 8.74
N CYS A 139 9.59 10.06 9.53
CA CYS A 139 9.72 11.15 10.53
C CYS A 139 10.72 10.78 11.64
N SER A 140 11.28 11.79 12.30
CA SER A 140 12.33 11.62 13.32
C SER A 140 11.91 10.77 14.53
N ASP A 141 10.61 10.65 14.81
CA ASP A 141 10.07 9.73 15.82
C ASP A 141 10.37 8.25 15.51
N TYR A 142 10.65 7.90 14.25
CA TYR A 142 11.13 6.57 13.86
C TYR A 142 12.46 6.20 14.54
N SER A 143 13.39 7.17 14.68
CA SER A 143 14.70 6.92 15.30
C SER A 143 14.62 6.69 16.81
N ARG A 144 13.54 7.13 17.48
CA ARG A 144 13.37 7.01 18.93
C ARG A 144 12.97 5.61 19.41
N HIS A 145 12.50 4.74 18.51
CA HIS A 145 12.13 3.35 18.84
C HIS A 145 13.23 2.33 18.51
N LYS A 146 14.48 2.79 18.31
CA LYS A 146 15.65 1.93 18.09
C LYS A 146 16.29 1.39 19.38
N HIS A 147 15.69 1.64 20.55
CA HIS A 147 16.21 1.26 21.86
C HIS A 147 15.27 0.29 22.56
#